data_AF-A0A6P2AJ07-F1
#
_entry.id   AF-A0A6P2AJ07-F1
#
_cell.length_a   1.000
_cell.length_b   1.000
_cell.length_c   1.000
_cell.angle_alpha   90.00
_cell.angle_beta   90.00
_cell.angle_gamma   90.00
#
_symmetry.space_group_name_H-M   'P 1'
#
loop_
_entity.id
_entity.type
_entity.pdbx_description
1 polymer ?
#
loop_
_entity_poly.entity_id
_entity_poly.type
_entity_poly.pdbx_seq_one_letter_code
_entity_poly.pdbx_strand_id
1 'polypeptide(L)'
;MVSEFPFSYSECFPNRTLLRIPEKLKISGNHDPEMLLIIRLLSGAITLEHKHSSKKISQKENYFLADLQGYSQYWDRNFPKLIAEGYGVEQLSDFLNSQRFSNRSFYKNILSELSYFFYYQKKEAYLSAFIFLYRVLEHISYALPLIYVSKTDDFKETFNFLKRLMTKDAGELGFFKKFIDTVYKDDPIRESSVDFEISLNTESEQSNTYKLLFGLCKSEMIADSTLEPRVLSIKYTEVGSFLITIRNRFFHYMNSQRNIESSNIPDIDVIFSLTNKKFLYWISTIFLAVISHNAIEFERMNALILQQSSQTETQ
;
A
#
# COMPACT_ATOMS: atom_id res chain seq x y z
N MET A 1 -12.63 -24.36 17.18
CA MET A 1 -12.91 -22.97 17.61
C MET A 1 -12.44 -22.04 16.50
N VAL A 2 -13.33 -21.22 15.93
CA VAL A 2 -12.92 -20.20 14.96
C VAL A 2 -12.24 -19.09 15.76
N SER A 3 -10.94 -18.87 15.56
CA SER A 3 -10.23 -17.79 16.26
C SER A 3 -10.82 -16.44 15.84
N GLU A 4 -11.21 -15.63 16.81
CA GLU A 4 -11.71 -14.29 16.58
C GLU A 4 -10.62 -13.42 15.92
N PHE A 5 -11.03 -12.53 15.01
CA PHE A 5 -10.09 -11.58 14.39
C PHE A 5 -9.53 -10.62 15.46
N PRO A 6 -8.20 -10.41 15.53
CA PRO A 6 -7.53 -9.81 16.69
C PRO A 6 -7.72 -8.30 16.84
N PHE A 7 -8.31 -7.65 15.83
CA PHE A 7 -8.58 -6.21 15.82
C PHE A 7 -10.06 -5.91 15.69
N SER A 8 -10.48 -4.79 16.28
CA SER A 8 -11.74 -4.11 15.97
C SER A 8 -11.45 -2.76 15.35
N TYR A 9 -12.40 -2.27 14.55
CA TYR A 9 -12.30 -0.99 13.89
C TYR A 9 -13.50 -0.12 14.24
N SER A 10 -13.27 1.17 14.37
CA SER A 10 -14.32 2.14 14.64
C SER A 10 -14.12 3.43 13.87
N GLU A 11 -15.24 4.10 13.67
CA GLU A 11 -15.30 5.39 12.99
C GLU A 11 -14.51 6.47 13.76
N CYS A 12 -13.85 7.34 13.00
CA CYS A 12 -13.09 8.47 13.55
C CYS A 12 -13.57 9.84 13.01
N PHE A 13 -14.53 9.83 12.09
CA PHE A 13 -15.07 11.05 11.52
C PHE A 13 -16.01 11.80 12.47
N PRO A 14 -16.00 13.15 12.40
CA PRO A 14 -17.01 13.95 13.09
C PRO A 14 -18.37 13.77 12.43
N ASN A 15 -19.45 13.98 13.19
CA ASN A 15 -20.85 13.86 12.73
C ASN A 15 -21.11 14.63 11.41
N ARG A 16 -20.51 15.81 11.24
CA ARG A 16 -20.64 16.61 10.01
C ARG A 16 -20.15 15.87 8.76
N THR A 17 -19.07 15.10 8.86
CA THR A 17 -18.56 14.28 7.75
C THR A 17 -19.41 13.03 7.58
N LEU A 18 -19.87 12.42 8.69
CA LEU A 18 -20.78 11.26 8.65
C LEU A 18 -22.12 11.54 7.96
N LEU A 19 -22.61 12.77 8.02
CA LEU A 19 -23.81 13.19 7.30
C LEU A 19 -23.60 13.31 5.78
N ARG A 20 -22.35 13.42 5.31
CA ARG A 20 -22.03 13.57 3.87
C ARG A 20 -21.58 12.28 3.21
N ILE A 21 -21.13 11.29 3.98
CA ILE A 21 -20.70 10.00 3.43
C ILE A 21 -21.88 9.02 3.35
N PRO A 22 -21.98 8.24 2.26
CA PRO A 22 -22.93 7.14 2.14
C PRO A 22 -22.81 6.16 3.31
N GLU A 23 -23.94 5.58 3.75
CA GLU A 23 -23.99 4.59 4.84
C GLU A 23 -23.03 3.41 4.62
N LYS A 24 -22.90 2.94 3.37
CA LYS A 24 -22.02 1.82 3.02
C LYS A 24 -20.53 2.12 3.21
N LEU A 25 -20.15 3.40 3.35
CA LEU A 25 -18.77 3.83 3.62
C LEU A 25 -18.50 4.12 5.10
N LYS A 26 -19.52 4.03 5.97
CA LYS A 26 -19.37 4.23 7.41
C LYS A 26 -18.86 2.95 8.06
N ILE A 27 -17.97 3.11 9.03
CA ILE A 27 -17.43 1.97 9.78
C ILE A 27 -18.36 1.67 10.94
N SER A 28 -19.07 0.54 10.84
CA SER A 28 -20.03 0.10 11.84
C SER A 28 -19.40 -0.80 12.92
N GLY A 29 -18.23 -1.38 12.63
CA GLY A 29 -17.55 -2.37 13.44
C GLY A 29 -18.04 -3.81 13.19
N ASN A 30 -19.11 -4.00 12.41
CA ASN A 30 -19.74 -5.28 12.14
C ASN A 30 -19.92 -5.51 10.63
N HIS A 31 -19.28 -6.56 10.10
CA HIS A 31 -19.40 -6.94 8.69
C HIS A 31 -18.99 -5.86 7.68
N ASP A 32 -18.17 -4.88 8.08
CA ASP A 32 -17.63 -3.87 7.17
C ASP A 32 -16.76 -4.57 6.10
N PRO A 33 -16.83 -4.15 4.80
CA PRO A 33 -15.99 -4.74 3.76
C PRO A 33 -14.49 -4.57 4.06
N GLU A 34 -13.70 -5.64 3.93
CA GLU A 34 -12.28 -5.60 4.24
C GLU A 34 -11.52 -4.57 3.38
N MET A 35 -11.91 -4.39 2.12
CA MET A 35 -11.34 -3.37 1.23
C MET A 35 -11.61 -1.94 1.72
N LEU A 36 -12.82 -1.67 2.24
CA LEU A 36 -13.14 -0.38 2.85
C LEU A 36 -12.22 -0.13 4.04
N LEU A 37 -12.08 -1.11 4.93
CA LEU A 37 -11.21 -0.99 6.11
C LEU A 37 -9.75 -0.74 5.72
N ILE A 38 -9.22 -1.43 4.71
CA ILE A 38 -7.86 -1.19 4.20
C ILE A 38 -7.73 0.23 3.67
N ILE A 39 -8.65 0.70 2.82
CA ILE A 39 -8.62 2.06 2.30
C ILE A 39 -8.62 3.08 3.44
N ARG A 40 -9.51 2.92 4.42
CA ARG A 40 -9.64 3.81 5.58
C ARG A 40 -8.39 3.81 6.44
N LEU A 41 -7.76 2.65 6.58
CA LEU A 41 -6.52 2.45 7.33
C LEU A 41 -5.30 3.06 6.63
N LEU A 42 -5.23 2.99 5.30
CA LEU A 42 -4.12 3.60 4.54
C LEU A 42 -4.32 5.11 4.36
N SER A 43 -5.55 5.61 4.39
CA SER A 43 -5.87 7.03 4.10
C SER A 43 -5.94 7.96 5.32
N GLY A 44 -5.68 7.50 6.55
CA GLY A 44 -5.73 8.39 7.71
C GLY A 44 -7.10 8.48 8.38
N ALA A 45 -8.01 7.53 8.14
CA ALA A 45 -9.43 7.72 8.37
C ALA A 45 -10.08 6.60 9.21
N ILE A 46 -9.35 6.03 10.18
CA ILE A 46 -9.88 4.96 11.03
C ILE A 46 -9.26 4.95 12.43
N THR A 47 -10.01 4.41 13.38
CA THR A 47 -9.46 3.95 14.65
C THR A 47 -9.41 2.43 14.66
N LEU A 48 -8.25 1.87 14.99
CA LEU A 48 -8.10 0.43 15.22
C LEU A 48 -7.87 0.15 16.70
N GLU A 49 -8.33 -1.00 17.17
CA GLU A 49 -8.13 -1.47 18.53
C GLU A 49 -7.64 -2.91 18.52
N HIS A 50 -6.50 -3.16 19.17
CA HIS A 50 -6.04 -4.53 19.38
C HIS A 50 -6.78 -5.13 20.58
N LYS A 51 -7.66 -6.11 20.34
CA LYS A 51 -8.63 -6.60 21.32
C LYS A 51 -7.97 -7.14 22.60
N HIS A 52 -6.86 -7.88 22.45
CA HIS A 52 -6.20 -8.49 23.61
C HIS A 52 -5.52 -7.47 24.53
N SER A 53 -4.89 -6.44 23.96
CA SER A 53 -4.23 -5.39 24.76
C SER A 53 -5.10 -4.16 25.01
N SER A 54 -6.32 -4.11 24.48
CA SER A 54 -7.22 -2.94 24.49
C SER A 54 -6.54 -1.63 24.04
N LYS A 55 -5.50 -1.73 23.19
CA LYS A 55 -4.73 -0.55 22.75
C LYS A 55 -5.40 0.02 21.53
N LYS A 56 -5.90 1.25 21.65
CA LYS A 56 -6.53 2.02 20.57
C LYS A 56 -5.49 2.87 19.85
N ILE A 57 -5.56 2.88 18.52
CA ILE A 57 -4.68 3.65 17.65
C ILE A 57 -5.55 4.40 16.66
N SER A 58 -5.53 5.73 16.77
CA SER A 58 -6.10 6.61 15.75
C SER A 58 -5.07 6.78 14.65
N GLN A 59 -5.37 6.22 13.47
CA GLN A 59 -4.52 6.30 12.30
C GLN A 59 -4.94 7.56 11.53
N LYS A 60 -3.98 8.47 11.29
CA LYS A 60 -4.23 9.82 10.75
C LYS A 60 -3.37 10.17 9.53
N GLU A 61 -2.41 9.33 9.21
CA GLU A 61 -1.46 9.55 8.11
C GLU A 61 -2.06 9.02 6.81
N ASN A 62 -1.91 9.75 5.71
CA ASN A 62 -2.39 9.29 4.41
C ASN A 62 -1.24 8.69 3.60
N TYR A 63 -1.13 7.37 3.61
CA TYR A 63 -0.11 6.63 2.87
C TYR A 63 -0.35 6.62 1.35
N PHE A 64 -1.43 7.22 0.84
CA PHE A 64 -1.57 7.48 -0.58
C PHE A 64 -0.86 8.77 -1.03
N LEU A 65 -0.31 9.56 -0.10
CA LEU A 65 0.40 10.81 -0.37
C LEU A 65 1.83 10.75 0.15
N ALA A 66 2.78 11.34 -0.59
CA ALA A 66 4.20 11.29 -0.27
C ALA A 66 4.56 12.00 1.07
N ASP A 67 3.80 13.06 1.40
CA ASP A 67 3.94 13.86 2.63
C ASP A 67 3.16 13.27 3.82
N LEU A 68 2.43 12.18 3.60
CA LEU A 68 1.59 11.49 4.59
C LEU A 68 0.47 12.36 5.19
N GLN A 69 0.10 13.47 4.54
CA GLN A 69 -0.89 14.41 5.09
C GLN A 69 -2.30 13.82 5.06
N GLY A 70 -2.90 13.64 6.24
CA GLY A 70 -4.28 13.15 6.38
C GLY A 70 -5.32 14.12 5.81
N TYR A 71 -6.39 13.58 5.21
CA TYR A 71 -7.52 14.40 4.72
C TYR A 71 -8.48 14.87 5.82
N SER A 72 -8.37 14.33 7.04
CA SER A 72 -9.22 14.69 8.17
C SER A 72 -10.71 14.64 7.78
N GLN A 73 -11.47 15.70 8.10
CA GLN A 73 -12.90 15.83 7.82
C GLN A 73 -13.28 15.96 6.33
N TYR A 74 -12.32 16.03 5.40
CA TYR A 74 -12.54 16.21 3.96
C TYR A 74 -12.25 14.95 3.13
N TRP A 75 -12.09 13.80 3.79
CA TRP A 75 -11.81 12.54 3.13
C TRP A 75 -12.83 12.20 2.03
N ASP A 76 -14.12 12.48 2.26
CA ASP A 76 -15.23 12.27 1.31
C ASP A 76 -15.05 13.02 0.00
N ARG A 77 -14.32 14.14 0.02
CA ARG A 77 -14.10 15.00 -1.15
C ARG A 77 -12.77 14.76 -1.82
N ASN A 78 -11.78 14.29 -1.07
CA ASN A 78 -10.39 14.24 -1.52
C ASN A 78 -9.95 12.82 -1.89
N PHE A 79 -10.33 11.80 -1.11
CA PHE A 79 -9.92 10.43 -1.41
C PHE A 79 -10.48 9.92 -2.75
N PRO A 80 -11.77 10.11 -3.10
CA PRO A 80 -12.29 9.67 -4.39
C PRO A 80 -11.53 10.24 -5.59
N LYS A 81 -10.99 11.47 -5.48
CA LYS A 81 -10.23 12.12 -6.56
C LYS A 81 -8.87 11.46 -6.84
N LEU A 82 -8.38 10.61 -5.93
CA LEU A 82 -7.21 9.78 -6.17
C LEU A 82 -7.51 8.61 -7.12
N ILE A 83 -8.79 8.27 -7.32
CA ILE A 83 -9.20 7.21 -8.24
C ILE A 83 -9.16 7.69 -9.68
N ALA A 84 -9.86 8.78 -9.97
CA ALA A 84 -9.87 9.44 -11.27
C ALA A 84 -10.39 10.88 -11.12
N GLU A 85 -10.11 11.72 -12.12
CA GLU A 85 -10.72 13.04 -12.20
C GLU A 85 -12.24 12.94 -12.27
N GLY A 86 -12.95 13.71 -11.44
CA GLY A 86 -14.41 13.67 -11.36
C GLY A 86 -15.00 12.50 -10.58
N TYR A 87 -14.19 11.54 -10.12
CA TYR A 87 -14.67 10.38 -9.36
C TYR A 87 -15.23 10.79 -7.99
N GLY A 88 -16.49 10.45 -7.74
CA GLY A 88 -17.25 10.90 -6.56
C GLY A 88 -17.33 9.88 -5.43
N VAL A 89 -17.81 10.33 -4.26
CA VAL A 89 -18.01 9.48 -3.07
C VAL A 89 -19.10 8.42 -3.27
N GLU A 90 -20.13 8.71 -4.06
CA GLU A 90 -21.19 7.74 -4.40
C GLU A 90 -20.66 6.61 -5.28
N GLN A 91 -19.89 6.94 -6.33
CA GLN A 91 -19.22 5.95 -7.18
C GLN A 91 -18.26 5.08 -6.38
N LEU A 92 -17.51 5.67 -5.45
CA LEU A 92 -16.67 4.91 -4.52
C LEU A 92 -17.52 3.95 -3.66
N SER A 93 -18.66 4.41 -3.16
CA SER A 93 -19.58 3.62 -2.36
C SER A 93 -20.10 2.40 -3.10
N ASP A 94 -20.58 2.60 -4.32
CA ASP A 94 -21.14 1.52 -5.13
C ASP A 94 -20.06 0.53 -5.59
N PHE A 95 -18.89 1.03 -5.98
CA PHE A 95 -17.74 0.18 -6.28
C PHE A 95 -17.36 -0.70 -5.08
N LEU A 96 -17.10 -0.12 -3.90
CA LEU A 96 -16.68 -0.90 -2.72
C LEU A 96 -17.75 -1.89 -2.27
N ASN A 97 -19.02 -1.54 -2.40
CA ASN A 97 -20.11 -2.44 -2.09
C ASN A 97 -20.20 -3.61 -3.09
N SER A 98 -19.93 -3.38 -4.38
CA SER A 98 -19.85 -4.45 -5.39
C SER A 98 -18.73 -5.45 -5.09
N GLN A 99 -17.63 -4.98 -4.47
CA GLN A 99 -16.48 -5.82 -4.14
C GLN A 99 -16.58 -6.52 -2.78
N ARG A 100 -17.67 -6.32 -2.02
CA ARG A 100 -17.81 -6.79 -0.62
C ARG A 100 -17.49 -8.27 -0.40
N PHE A 101 -17.85 -9.13 -1.35
CA PHE A 101 -17.63 -10.58 -1.25
C PHE A 101 -16.47 -11.08 -2.12
N SER A 102 -15.85 -10.19 -2.89
CA SER A 102 -14.77 -10.53 -3.82
C SER A 102 -13.43 -10.64 -3.09
N ASN A 103 -12.69 -11.72 -3.33
CA ASN A 103 -11.35 -11.94 -2.76
C ASN A 103 -11.26 -11.74 -1.24
N ARG A 104 -12.34 -12.05 -0.51
CA ARG A 104 -12.47 -11.72 0.92
C ARG A 104 -11.33 -12.27 1.77
N SER A 105 -10.91 -13.51 1.54
CA SER A 105 -9.80 -14.12 2.28
C SER A 105 -8.49 -13.37 2.06
N PHE A 106 -8.24 -12.91 0.84
CA PHE A 106 -7.06 -12.14 0.50
C PHE A 106 -7.07 -10.78 1.24
N TYR A 107 -8.15 -10.00 1.10
CA TYR A 107 -8.24 -8.70 1.78
C TYR A 107 -8.25 -8.83 3.30
N LYS A 108 -8.86 -9.89 3.86
CA LYS A 108 -8.80 -10.16 5.29
C LYS A 108 -7.37 -10.38 5.78
N ASN A 109 -6.55 -11.11 5.03
CA ASN A 109 -5.15 -11.32 5.37
C ASN A 109 -4.36 -10.02 5.27
N ILE A 110 -4.50 -9.26 4.18
CA ILE A 110 -3.85 -7.95 4.03
C ILE A 110 -4.23 -7.00 5.17
N LEU A 111 -5.52 -6.92 5.51
CA LEU A 111 -6.01 -6.11 6.61
C LEU A 111 -5.40 -6.53 7.95
N SER A 112 -5.25 -7.84 8.20
CA SER A 112 -4.59 -8.36 9.40
C SER A 112 -3.12 -7.92 9.48
N GLU A 113 -2.35 -8.13 8.41
CA GLU A 113 -0.94 -7.77 8.36
C GLU A 113 -0.76 -6.25 8.52
N LEU A 114 -1.56 -5.42 7.83
CA LEU A 114 -1.54 -3.97 8.00
C LEU A 114 -1.89 -3.54 9.43
N SER A 115 -2.88 -4.19 10.06
CA SER A 115 -3.28 -3.84 11.43
C SER A 115 -2.16 -4.13 12.44
N TYR A 116 -1.46 -5.25 12.27
CA TYR A 116 -0.25 -5.53 13.05
C TYR A 116 0.88 -4.56 12.74
N PHE A 117 1.11 -4.19 11.48
CA PHE A 117 2.06 -3.14 11.12
C PHE A 117 1.79 -1.86 11.93
N PHE A 118 0.57 -1.34 11.89
CA PHE A 118 0.20 -0.11 12.62
C PHE A 118 0.30 -0.29 14.14
N TYR A 119 -0.05 -1.46 14.65
CA TYR A 119 0.08 -1.78 16.08
C TYR A 119 1.52 -1.70 16.56
N TYR A 120 2.45 -2.37 15.86
CA TYR A 120 3.87 -2.37 16.22
C TYR A 120 4.57 -1.05 15.91
N GLN A 121 4.19 -0.38 14.81
CA GLN A 121 4.66 0.97 14.48
C GLN A 121 4.32 1.96 15.61
N LYS A 122 3.11 1.87 16.18
CA LYS A 122 2.70 2.71 17.32
C LYS A 122 3.27 2.27 18.67
N LYS A 123 3.92 1.11 18.75
CA LYS A 123 4.70 0.65 19.91
C LYS A 123 6.19 0.95 19.76
N GLU A 124 6.60 1.61 18.67
CA GLU A 124 8.00 1.88 18.34
C GLU A 124 8.84 0.61 18.19
N ALA A 125 8.18 -0.52 17.95
CA ALA A 125 8.81 -1.79 17.58
C ALA A 125 8.86 -1.88 16.04
N TYR A 126 9.66 -1.02 15.43
CA TYR A 126 9.72 -0.80 13.99
C TYR A 126 10.21 -2.03 13.21
N LEU A 127 11.16 -2.80 13.75
CA LEU A 127 11.57 -4.09 13.18
C LEU A 127 10.39 -5.07 13.12
N SER A 128 9.60 -5.14 14.20
CA SER A 128 8.40 -6.00 14.21
C SER A 128 7.38 -5.51 13.19
N ALA A 129 7.16 -4.20 13.10
CA ALA A 129 6.28 -3.62 12.08
C ALA A 129 6.75 -3.97 10.66
N PHE A 130 8.07 -3.88 10.39
CA PHE A 130 8.65 -4.23 9.10
C PHE A 130 8.34 -5.67 8.67
N ILE A 131 8.33 -6.63 9.60
CA ILE A 131 7.99 -8.03 9.27
C ILE A 131 6.57 -8.11 8.68
N PHE A 132 5.59 -7.43 9.28
CA PHE A 132 4.22 -7.41 8.76
C PHE A 132 4.12 -6.65 7.43
N LEU A 133 4.88 -5.56 7.28
CA LEU A 133 4.95 -4.82 6.02
C LEU A 133 5.52 -5.68 4.87
N TYR A 134 6.57 -6.43 5.15
CA TYR A 134 7.17 -7.35 4.19
C TYR A 134 6.21 -8.50 3.84
N ARG A 135 5.46 -9.02 4.81
CA ARG A 135 4.40 -10.01 4.53
C ARG A 135 3.29 -9.43 3.66
N VAL A 136 2.91 -8.15 3.83
CA VAL A 136 2.01 -7.47 2.88
C VAL A 136 2.60 -7.50 1.47
N LEU A 137 3.88 -7.13 1.32
CA LEU A 137 4.57 -7.17 0.02
C LEU A 137 4.49 -8.55 -0.63
N GLU A 138 4.76 -9.62 0.12
CA GLU A 138 4.70 -11.00 -0.40
C GLU A 138 3.30 -11.35 -0.91
N HIS A 139 2.25 -11.05 -0.13
CA HIS A 139 0.87 -11.34 -0.52
C HIS A 139 0.45 -10.56 -1.77
N ILE A 140 0.81 -9.28 -1.86
CA ILE A 140 0.41 -8.44 -2.99
C ILE A 140 1.21 -8.74 -4.27
N SER A 141 2.46 -9.23 -4.13
CA SER A 141 3.38 -9.40 -5.26
C SER A 141 2.84 -10.31 -6.36
N TYR A 142 2.06 -11.33 -5.96
CA TYR A 142 1.38 -12.22 -6.90
C TYR A 142 -0.09 -11.86 -7.10
N ALA A 143 -0.80 -11.49 -6.02
CA ALA A 143 -2.24 -11.32 -6.08
C ALA A 143 -2.68 -10.04 -6.81
N LEU A 144 -2.00 -8.92 -6.62
CA LEU A 144 -2.41 -7.65 -7.24
C LEU A 144 -2.31 -7.66 -8.78
N PRO A 145 -1.24 -8.19 -9.40
CA PRO A 145 -1.21 -8.35 -10.85
C PRO A 145 -2.37 -9.19 -11.40
N LEU A 146 -2.75 -10.26 -10.69
CA LEU A 146 -3.88 -11.12 -11.09
C LEU A 146 -5.23 -10.42 -10.92
N ILE A 147 -5.42 -9.71 -9.80
CA ILE A 147 -6.63 -8.93 -9.55
C ILE A 147 -6.79 -7.85 -10.63
N TYR A 148 -5.70 -7.18 -10.99
CA TYR A 148 -5.68 -6.16 -12.05
C TYR A 148 -6.18 -6.72 -13.39
N VAL A 149 -5.61 -7.83 -13.87
CA VAL A 149 -6.02 -8.40 -15.17
C VAL A 149 -7.38 -9.09 -15.15
N SER A 150 -7.87 -9.52 -13.99
CA SER A 150 -9.17 -10.18 -13.86
C SER A 150 -10.36 -9.29 -14.25
N LYS A 151 -10.12 -7.99 -14.36
CA LYS A 151 -11.11 -6.98 -14.75
C LYS A 151 -11.00 -6.55 -16.22
N THR A 152 -10.08 -7.15 -16.97
CA THR A 152 -9.99 -6.94 -18.41
C THR A 152 -10.96 -7.89 -19.13
N ASP A 153 -11.89 -7.35 -19.92
CA ASP A 153 -12.92 -8.14 -20.64
C ASP A 153 -12.37 -8.90 -21.87
N ASP A 154 -11.14 -8.62 -22.30
CA ASP A 154 -10.50 -9.25 -23.47
C ASP A 154 -9.47 -10.32 -23.06
N PHE A 155 -9.82 -11.59 -23.28
CA PHE A 155 -8.95 -12.74 -22.99
C PHE A 155 -7.59 -12.66 -23.70
N LYS A 156 -7.53 -12.12 -24.93
CA LYS A 156 -6.28 -11.95 -25.67
C LYS A 156 -5.40 -10.92 -25.00
N GLU A 157 -5.97 -9.82 -24.51
CA GLU A 157 -5.25 -8.81 -23.74
C GLU A 157 -4.79 -9.36 -22.39
N THR A 158 -5.64 -10.10 -21.66
CA THR A 158 -5.26 -10.79 -20.42
C THR A 158 -4.08 -11.74 -20.64
N PHE A 159 -4.14 -12.57 -21.69
CA PHE A 159 -3.06 -13.50 -22.03
C PHE A 159 -1.76 -12.76 -22.38
N ASN A 160 -1.85 -11.73 -23.23
CA ASN A 160 -0.70 -10.92 -23.62
C ASN A 160 -0.08 -10.21 -22.41
N PHE A 161 -0.90 -9.69 -21.50
CA PHE A 161 -0.44 -9.06 -20.27
C PHE A 161 0.32 -10.05 -19.39
N LEU A 162 -0.29 -11.21 -19.07
CA LEU A 162 0.36 -12.23 -18.25
C LEU A 162 1.65 -12.74 -18.89
N LYS A 163 1.67 -12.91 -20.22
CA LYS A 163 2.87 -13.28 -20.97
C LYS A 163 3.98 -12.24 -20.87
N ARG A 164 3.66 -10.94 -20.87
CA ARG A 164 4.65 -9.86 -20.67
C ARG A 164 5.24 -9.91 -19.26
N LEU A 165 4.43 -10.23 -18.25
CA LEU A 165 4.87 -10.32 -16.86
C LEU A 165 5.72 -11.58 -16.61
N MET A 166 5.34 -12.72 -17.18
CA MET A 166 6.05 -13.99 -17.05
C MET A 166 7.27 -14.08 -18.00
N THR A 167 8.39 -13.46 -17.62
CA THR A 167 9.69 -13.81 -18.24
C THR A 167 10.28 -15.07 -17.63
N LYS A 168 11.00 -15.83 -18.46
CA LYS A 168 11.87 -16.91 -17.98
C LYS A 168 12.81 -16.36 -16.90
N ASP A 169 12.91 -17.08 -15.79
CA ASP A 169 13.88 -16.89 -14.69
C ASP A 169 13.68 -15.71 -13.72
N ALA A 170 12.54 -15.02 -13.77
CA ALA A 170 12.32 -13.82 -12.95
C ALA A 170 11.78 -14.07 -11.52
N GLY A 171 11.24 -15.26 -11.25
CA GLY A 171 10.55 -15.58 -9.98
C GLY A 171 9.36 -14.66 -9.69
N GLU A 172 8.78 -14.76 -8.50
CA GLU A 172 7.64 -13.92 -8.07
C GLU A 172 8.00 -12.43 -8.01
N LEU A 173 9.23 -12.12 -7.63
CA LEU A 173 9.68 -10.73 -7.51
C LEU A 173 9.84 -10.05 -8.87
N GLY A 174 10.46 -10.72 -9.83
CA GLY A 174 10.59 -10.18 -11.17
C GLY A 174 9.24 -10.04 -11.88
N PHE A 175 8.28 -10.93 -11.56
CA PHE A 175 6.89 -10.78 -11.97
C PHE A 175 6.26 -9.49 -11.42
N PHE A 176 6.40 -9.23 -10.12
CA PHE A 176 5.85 -8.02 -9.51
C PHE A 176 6.52 -6.74 -10.00
N LYS A 177 7.85 -6.72 -10.15
CA LYS A 177 8.59 -5.57 -10.68
C LYS A 177 8.10 -5.16 -12.06
N LYS A 178 7.92 -6.14 -12.96
CA LYS A 178 7.37 -5.90 -14.30
C LYS A 178 5.94 -5.41 -14.28
N PHE A 179 5.15 -5.87 -13.31
CA PHE A 179 3.79 -5.37 -13.13
C PHE A 179 3.80 -3.88 -12.80
N ILE A 180 4.66 -3.44 -11.88
CA ILE A 180 4.83 -2.02 -11.55
C ILE A 180 5.25 -1.22 -12.78
N ASP A 181 6.24 -1.70 -13.53
CA ASP A 181 6.69 -1.05 -14.77
C ASP A 181 5.56 -0.94 -15.82
N THR A 182 4.65 -1.91 -15.84
CA THR A 182 3.52 -1.93 -16.78
C THR A 182 2.41 -0.97 -16.35
N VAL A 183 2.03 -1.00 -15.06
CA VAL A 183 0.94 -0.16 -14.52
C VAL A 183 1.28 1.32 -14.59
N TYR A 184 2.53 1.68 -14.35
CA TYR A 184 2.98 3.08 -14.36
C TYR A 184 3.71 3.48 -15.64
N LYS A 185 3.61 2.69 -16.72
CA LYS A 185 4.39 2.92 -17.95
C LYS A 185 4.29 4.37 -18.45
N ASP A 186 3.08 4.93 -18.42
CA ASP A 186 2.73 6.26 -18.91
C ASP A 186 2.42 7.25 -17.77
N ASP A 187 2.68 6.87 -16.51
CA ASP A 187 2.45 7.70 -15.32
C ASP A 187 3.76 8.41 -14.90
N PRO A 188 3.75 9.74 -14.67
CA PRO A 188 4.92 10.48 -14.20
C PRO A 188 5.58 9.90 -12.93
N ILE A 189 4.84 9.18 -12.09
CA ILE A 189 5.37 8.56 -10.88
C ILE A 189 6.47 7.53 -11.19
N ARG A 190 6.49 6.93 -12.38
CA ARG A 190 7.50 5.95 -12.78
C ARG A 190 8.91 6.53 -12.81
N GLU A 191 9.04 7.76 -13.27
CA GLU A 191 10.32 8.49 -13.35
C GLU A 191 10.65 9.25 -12.06
N SER A 192 9.77 9.16 -11.05
CA SER A 192 9.95 9.81 -9.75
C SER A 192 10.84 8.99 -8.80
N SER A 193 11.12 9.57 -7.63
CA SER A 193 11.81 8.90 -6.52
C SER A 193 10.98 8.91 -5.25
N VAL A 194 11.30 8.00 -4.35
CA VAL A 194 10.84 8.00 -2.96
C VAL A 194 12.01 8.41 -2.07
N ASP A 195 11.80 9.47 -1.31
CA ASP A 195 12.81 10.04 -0.44
C ASP A 195 12.71 9.44 0.96
N PHE A 196 13.83 8.87 1.41
CA PHE A 196 14.03 8.36 2.76
C PHE A 196 14.84 9.39 3.54
N GLU A 197 14.13 10.21 4.32
CA GLU A 197 14.73 11.20 5.20
C GLU A 197 15.45 10.52 6.36
N ILE A 198 16.72 10.87 6.55
CA ILE A 198 17.58 10.38 7.62
C ILE A 198 17.84 11.54 8.56
N SER A 199 16.94 11.70 9.54
CA SER A 199 17.00 12.77 10.52
C SER A 199 17.23 12.16 11.89
N LEU A 200 18.48 12.13 12.34
CA LEU A 200 18.91 11.54 13.62
C LEU A 200 19.50 12.61 14.54
N ASN A 201 19.67 12.27 15.82
CA ASN A 201 20.08 13.23 16.85
C ASN A 201 21.50 13.75 16.67
N THR A 202 22.39 12.96 16.05
CA THR A 202 23.78 13.33 15.84
C THR A 202 24.18 13.18 14.37
N GLU A 203 25.08 14.06 13.89
CA GLU A 203 25.61 13.97 12.52
C GLU A 203 26.36 12.66 12.26
N SER A 204 27.02 12.11 13.29
CA SER A 204 27.73 10.83 13.22
C SER A 204 26.76 9.67 12.97
N GLU A 205 25.70 9.55 13.78
CA GLU A 205 24.66 8.53 13.58
C GLU A 205 23.97 8.68 12.23
N GLN A 206 23.72 9.91 11.81
CA GLN A 206 23.11 10.21 10.53
C GLN A 206 24.00 9.76 9.36
N SER A 207 25.29 10.12 9.37
CA SER A 207 26.26 9.68 8.35
C SER A 207 26.41 8.16 8.31
N ASN A 208 26.49 7.50 9.47
CA ASN A 208 26.65 6.05 9.56
C ASN A 208 25.40 5.33 9.03
N THR A 209 24.22 5.77 9.44
CA THR A 209 22.94 5.22 8.96
C THR A 209 22.77 5.45 7.46
N TYR A 210 23.11 6.64 6.96
CA TYR A 210 23.10 6.92 5.52
C TYR A 210 24.01 5.96 4.76
N LYS A 211 25.28 5.83 5.16
CA LYS A 211 26.25 4.95 4.50
C LYS A 211 25.81 3.50 4.52
N LEU A 212 25.22 3.05 5.63
CA LEU A 212 24.65 1.72 5.73
C LEU A 212 23.54 1.52 4.70
N LEU A 213 22.51 2.38 4.70
CA LEU A 213 21.37 2.27 3.78
C LEU A 213 21.80 2.40 2.32
N PHE A 214 22.64 3.39 2.02
CA PHE A 214 23.22 3.60 0.69
C PHE A 214 24.02 2.37 0.23
N GLY A 215 24.78 1.73 1.13
CA GLY A 215 25.56 0.53 0.84
C GLY A 215 24.72 -0.72 0.50
N LEU A 216 23.42 -0.70 0.83
CA LEU A 216 22.46 -1.74 0.43
C LEU A 216 21.92 -1.52 -0.99
N CYS A 217 22.04 -0.30 -1.52
CA CYS A 217 21.55 0.04 -2.85
C CYS A 217 22.56 -0.34 -3.94
N LYS A 218 22.04 -0.71 -5.11
CA LYS A 218 22.83 -0.72 -6.34
C LYS A 218 22.80 0.66 -6.98
N SER A 219 23.79 1.00 -7.80
CA SER A 219 23.91 2.31 -8.47
C SER A 219 22.64 2.69 -9.24
N GLU A 220 22.01 1.72 -9.92
CA GLU A 220 20.82 1.96 -10.73
C GLU A 220 19.57 2.29 -9.90
N MET A 221 19.55 1.95 -8.61
CA MET A 221 18.43 2.20 -7.70
C MET A 221 18.38 3.65 -7.21
N ILE A 222 19.55 4.29 -7.14
CA ILE A 222 19.70 5.61 -6.54
C ILE A 222 19.20 6.66 -7.55
N ALA A 223 18.39 7.59 -7.06
CA ALA A 223 17.91 8.73 -7.81
C ALA A 223 18.80 9.96 -7.57
N ASP A 224 18.83 10.87 -8.54
CA ASP A 224 19.66 12.07 -8.55
C ASP A 224 19.31 13.05 -7.41
N SER A 225 18.11 12.95 -6.84
CA SER A 225 17.63 13.73 -5.69
C SER A 225 18.28 13.34 -4.35
N THR A 226 19.12 12.30 -4.32
CA THR A 226 19.85 11.87 -3.13
C THR A 226 20.77 12.98 -2.61
N LEU A 227 20.71 13.26 -1.30
CA LEU A 227 21.49 14.29 -0.63
C LEU A 227 22.19 13.69 0.61
N GLU A 228 23.46 13.32 0.48
CA GLU A 228 24.24 12.80 1.61
C GLU A 228 24.43 13.88 2.71
N PRO A 229 24.28 13.54 4.02
CA PRO A 229 23.79 12.28 4.59
C PRO A 229 22.30 12.34 5.00
N ARG A 230 21.53 13.27 4.43
CA ARG A 230 20.17 13.64 4.89
C ARG A 230 19.06 12.89 4.19
N VAL A 231 19.22 12.59 2.90
CA VAL A 231 18.17 12.00 2.07
C VAL A 231 18.78 10.93 1.20
N LEU A 232 18.26 9.71 1.31
CA LEU A 232 18.47 8.65 0.33
C LEU A 232 17.25 8.59 -0.58
N SER A 233 17.42 8.92 -1.87
CA SER A 233 16.32 8.89 -2.82
C SER A 233 16.43 7.66 -3.70
N ILE A 234 15.38 6.83 -3.72
CA ILE A 234 15.33 5.60 -4.49
C ILE A 234 14.33 5.78 -5.64
N LYS A 235 14.73 5.42 -6.86
CA LYS A 235 13.81 5.43 -8.01
C LYS A 235 12.56 4.62 -7.68
N TYR A 236 11.39 5.14 -8.04
CA TYR A 236 10.12 4.58 -7.64
C TYR A 236 9.97 3.08 -8.00
N THR A 237 10.43 2.67 -9.17
CA THR A 237 10.42 1.28 -9.64
C THR A 237 11.38 0.35 -8.90
N GLU A 238 12.33 0.89 -8.14
CA GLU A 238 13.35 0.14 -7.38
C GLU A 238 13.10 0.09 -5.87
N VAL A 239 12.07 0.76 -5.36
CA VAL A 239 11.75 0.74 -3.92
C VAL A 239 11.45 -0.68 -3.43
N GLY A 240 10.76 -1.49 -4.23
CA GLY A 240 10.52 -2.91 -3.91
C GLY A 240 11.83 -3.73 -3.82
N SER A 241 12.76 -3.50 -4.75
CA SER A 241 14.10 -4.11 -4.73
C SER A 241 14.86 -3.70 -3.47
N PHE A 242 14.76 -2.44 -3.06
CA PHE A 242 15.40 -1.92 -1.86
C PHE A 242 14.82 -2.55 -0.59
N LEU A 243 13.50 -2.60 -0.44
CA LEU A 243 12.80 -3.24 0.68
C LEU A 243 13.25 -4.70 0.84
N ILE A 244 13.30 -5.45 -0.26
CA ILE A 244 13.73 -6.85 -0.26
C ILE A 244 15.22 -6.99 0.05
N THR A 245 16.04 -6.07 -0.41
CA THR A 245 17.46 -6.07 -0.07
C THR A 245 17.66 -5.86 1.43
N ILE A 246 16.92 -4.93 2.06
CA ILE A 246 16.93 -4.77 3.52
C ILE A 246 16.53 -6.08 4.20
N ARG A 247 15.41 -6.71 3.79
CA ARG A 247 14.98 -8.00 4.34
C ARG A 247 16.07 -9.06 4.22
N ASN A 248 16.67 -9.19 3.04
CA ASN A 248 17.67 -10.21 2.77
C ASN A 248 18.94 -10.00 3.59
N ARG A 249 19.48 -8.79 3.59
CA ARG A 249 20.74 -8.48 4.31
C ARG A 249 20.57 -8.45 5.82
N PHE A 250 19.36 -8.19 6.31
CA PHE A 250 19.07 -8.21 7.73
C PHE A 250 18.75 -9.62 8.27
N PHE A 251 17.82 -10.35 7.64
CA PHE A 251 17.32 -11.62 8.19
C PHE A 251 18.06 -12.86 7.68
N HIS A 252 18.76 -12.80 6.53
CA HIS A 252 19.50 -13.94 5.98
C HIS A 252 21.02 -13.78 6.19
N TYR A 253 21.42 -13.74 7.46
CA TYR A 253 22.80 -13.54 7.92
C TYR A 253 23.80 -14.60 7.41
N MET A 254 23.34 -15.74 6.88
CA MET A 254 24.19 -16.93 6.77
C MET A 254 25.12 -17.02 5.55
N ASN A 255 25.06 -16.22 4.47
CA ASN A 255 25.89 -16.51 3.27
C ASN A 255 26.16 -15.34 2.29
N SER A 256 26.23 -14.07 2.73
CA SER A 256 26.45 -12.95 1.78
C SER A 256 27.46 -11.91 2.24
N GLN A 257 28.32 -11.42 1.32
CA GLN A 257 29.49 -10.58 1.60
C GLN A 257 29.19 -9.13 2.09
N ARG A 258 27.92 -8.77 2.33
CA ARG A 258 27.50 -7.42 2.80
C ARG A 258 26.21 -7.50 3.62
N ASN A 259 26.21 -8.23 4.73
CA ASN A 259 25.06 -8.29 5.64
C ASN A 259 25.00 -7.04 6.54
N ILE A 260 23.80 -6.77 7.06
CA ILE A 260 23.65 -5.78 8.12
C ILE A 260 24.12 -6.44 9.43
N GLU A 261 25.31 -6.09 9.88
CA GLU A 261 25.87 -6.60 11.14
C GLU A 261 25.23 -5.87 12.33
N SER A 262 24.62 -6.62 13.24
CA SER A 262 24.01 -6.06 14.46
C SER A 262 25.01 -5.38 15.39
N SER A 263 26.31 -5.69 15.26
CA SER A 263 27.39 -5.02 16.00
C SER A 263 27.65 -3.58 15.55
N ASN A 264 27.24 -3.22 14.33
CA ASN A 264 27.55 -1.92 13.73
C ASN A 264 26.36 -0.93 13.82
N ILE A 265 25.25 -1.35 14.45
CA ILE A 265 24.06 -0.54 14.63
C ILE A 265 23.72 -0.49 16.11
N PRO A 266 23.78 0.69 16.75
CA PRO A 266 23.44 0.83 18.17
C PRO A 266 22.00 0.41 18.48
N ASP A 267 21.08 0.76 17.59
CA ASP A 267 19.67 0.40 17.69
C ASP A 267 19.10 0.12 16.30
N ILE A 268 18.66 -1.11 16.09
CA ILE A 268 18.12 -1.56 14.82
C ILE A 268 16.79 -0.91 14.48
N ASP A 269 16.00 -0.58 15.49
CA ASP A 269 14.70 0.03 15.31
C ASP A 269 14.85 1.41 14.63
N VAL A 270 16.01 2.05 14.73
CA VAL A 270 16.34 3.28 13.99
C VAL A 270 16.20 3.08 12.48
N ILE A 271 16.76 2.02 11.90
CA ILE A 271 16.70 1.78 10.45
C ILE A 271 15.24 1.67 9.99
N PHE A 272 14.47 0.84 10.67
CA PHE A 272 13.08 0.58 10.29
C PHE A 272 12.17 1.77 10.60
N SER A 273 12.50 2.59 11.59
CA SER A 273 11.78 3.84 11.87
C SER A 273 11.84 4.81 10.69
N LEU A 274 12.98 4.87 10.00
CA LEU A 274 13.22 5.74 8.85
C LEU A 274 12.57 5.20 7.56
N THR A 275 12.49 3.87 7.41
CA THR A 275 12.08 3.26 6.13
C THR A 275 10.62 2.83 6.07
N ASN A 276 10.05 2.34 7.18
CA ASN A 276 8.75 1.65 7.19
C ASN A 276 7.62 2.46 6.55
N LYS A 277 7.52 3.75 6.89
CA LYS A 277 6.43 4.59 6.41
C LYS A 277 6.52 4.83 4.90
N LYS A 278 7.73 5.04 4.38
CA LYS A 278 7.98 5.27 2.96
C LYS A 278 7.76 4.00 2.14
N PHE A 279 8.09 2.84 2.70
CA PHE A 279 7.71 1.56 2.13
C PHE A 279 6.20 1.34 2.10
N LEU A 280 5.48 1.66 3.18
CA LEU A 280 4.02 1.55 3.17
C LEU A 280 3.37 2.55 2.20
N TYR A 281 3.92 3.77 2.07
CA TYR A 281 3.49 4.73 1.07
C TYR A 281 3.57 4.12 -0.34
N TRP A 282 4.74 3.59 -0.71
CA TRP A 282 4.95 2.95 -2.01
C TRP A 282 4.04 1.71 -2.23
N ILE A 283 3.81 0.89 -1.19
CA ILE A 283 2.84 -0.21 -1.29
C ILE A 283 1.41 0.31 -1.51
N SER A 284 1.05 1.41 -0.83
CA SER A 284 -0.29 1.99 -0.89
C SER A 284 -0.57 2.61 -2.25
N THR A 285 0.41 3.23 -2.90
CA THR A 285 0.26 3.76 -4.26
C THR A 285 0.03 2.64 -5.28
N ILE A 286 0.71 1.50 -5.15
CA ILE A 286 0.46 0.32 -6.00
C ILE A 286 -0.94 -0.23 -5.76
N PHE A 287 -1.35 -0.34 -4.49
CA PHE A 287 -2.69 -0.79 -4.12
C PHE A 287 -3.77 0.15 -4.69
N LEU A 288 -3.55 1.46 -4.62
CA LEU A 288 -4.40 2.48 -5.22
C LEU A 288 -4.51 2.29 -6.73
N ALA A 289 -3.40 2.10 -7.45
CA ALA A 289 -3.44 1.92 -8.90
C ALA A 289 -4.31 0.71 -9.32
N VAL A 290 -4.26 -0.40 -8.57
CA VAL A 290 -5.14 -1.56 -8.83
C VAL A 290 -6.59 -1.27 -8.50
N ILE A 291 -6.86 -0.59 -7.39
CA ILE A 291 -8.23 -0.20 -7.03
C ILE A 291 -8.79 0.77 -8.07
N SER A 292 -8.03 1.75 -8.50
CA SER A 292 -8.46 2.74 -9.48
C SER A 292 -8.78 2.09 -10.81
N HIS A 293 -7.93 1.18 -11.30
CA HIS A 293 -8.22 0.41 -12.51
C HIS A 293 -9.54 -0.36 -12.38
N ASN A 294 -9.72 -1.10 -11.29
CA ASN A 294 -10.93 -1.89 -11.08
C ASN A 294 -12.19 -1.04 -10.91
N ALA A 295 -12.07 0.13 -10.29
CA ALA A 295 -13.16 1.08 -10.10
C ALA A 295 -13.59 1.69 -11.44
N ILE A 296 -12.63 2.11 -12.28
CA ILE A 296 -12.92 2.67 -13.61
C ILE A 296 -13.56 1.60 -14.51
N GLU A 297 -13.06 0.36 -14.51
CA GLU A 297 -13.67 -0.72 -15.28
C GLU A 297 -15.09 -1.04 -14.80
N PHE A 298 -15.34 -1.00 -13.49
CA PHE A 298 -16.69 -1.16 -12.93
C PHE A 298 -17.66 -0.08 -13.44
N GLU A 299 -17.25 1.19 -13.43
CA GLU A 299 -18.06 2.29 -13.97
C GLU A 299 -18.32 2.12 -15.48
N ARG A 300 -17.30 1.69 -16.25
CA ARG A 300 -17.43 1.41 -17.69
C ARG A 300 -18.49 0.33 -17.96
N MET A 301 -18.44 -0.76 -17.20
CA MET A 301 -19.42 -1.85 -17.33
C MET A 301 -20.84 -1.39 -16.99
N ASN A 302 -21.01 -0.62 -15.90
CA ASN A 302 -22.33 -0.09 -15.53
C ASN A 302 -22.90 0.84 -16.60
N ALA A 303 -22.06 1.69 -17.21
CA ALA A 303 -22.48 2.56 -18.30
C ALA A 303 -22.96 1.76 -19.52
N LEU A 304 -22.28 0.67 -19.88
CA LEU A 304 -22.69 -0.21 -20.98
C LEU A 304 -24.04 -0.90 -20.71
N ILE A 305 -24.26 -1.37 -19.48
CA ILE A 305 -25.53 -2.00 -19.07
C ILE A 305 -26.68 -0.98 -19.17
N LEU A 306 -26.48 0.24 -18.66
CA LEU A 306 -27.50 1.29 -18.73
C LEU A 306 -27.87 1.65 -20.18
N GLN A 307 -26.89 1.71 -21.08
CA GLN A 307 -27.14 1.95 -22.51
C GLN A 307 -27.96 0.83 -23.17
N GLN A 308 -27.69 -0.43 -22.82
CA GLN A 308 -28.45 -1.59 -23.35
C GLN A 308 -29.89 -1.62 -22.83
N SER A 309 -30.10 -1.33 -21.55
CA SER A 309 -31.46 -1.26 -20.96
C SER A 309 -32.29 -0.15 -21.61
N SER A 310 -31.68 1.00 -21.90
CA SER A 310 -32.35 2.14 -22.55
C SER A 310 -32.81 1.84 -23.98
N GLN A 311 -32.04 1.03 -24.72
CA GLN A 311 -32.35 0.62 -26.09
C GLN A 311 -33.43 -0.46 -26.17
N THR A 312 -33.61 -1.24 -25.10
CA THR A 312 -34.61 -2.32 -25.04
C THR A 312 -36.00 -1.78 -24.69
N GLU A 313 -36.09 -0.64 -24.01
CA GLU A 313 -37.37 0.03 -23.70
C GLU A 313 -37.93 0.89 -24.85
N THR A 314 -37.15 1.10 -25.92
CA THR A 314 -37.57 1.88 -27.10
C THR A 314 -37.99 1.03 -28.32
N GLN A 315 -38.01 -0.30 -28.18
CA GLN A 315 -38.50 -1.26 -29.19
C GLN A 315 -39.84 -1.88 -28.77
#